data_AF-A0A7X0MJY1-F1
#
_entry.id   AF-A0A7X0MJY1-F1
#
_cell.length_a   1.000
_cell.length_b   1.000
_cell.length_c   1.000
_cell.angle_alpha   90.00
_cell.angle_beta   90.00
_cell.angle_gamma   90.00
#
_symmetry.space_group_name_H-M   'P 1'
#
loop_
_entity.id
_entity.type
_entity.pdbx_description
1 polymer ?
#
loop_
_entity_poly.entity_id
_entity_poly.type
_entity_poly.pdbx_seq_one_letter_code
_entity_poly.pdbx_strand_id
1 'polypeptide(L)' 'MGLLKTALIGAAVYGAIKYITKKDVNGKSIVDDLQDKAPEWVDKAKRFKEDMERKYKDNLDPYTEV' A
#
# COMPACT_ATOMS: atom_id res chain seq x y z
N MET A 1 21.47 5.51 -5.30
CA MET A 1 20.25 5.54 -6.16
C MET A 1 19.01 5.42 -5.27
N GLY A 2 18.29 6.51 -4.96
CA GLY A 2 17.14 6.38 -4.05
C GLY A 2 16.20 7.58 -3.99
N LEU A 3 16.73 8.79 -4.21
CA LEU A 3 15.97 10.03 -4.04
C LEU A 3 14.75 10.14 -4.97
N LEU A 4 14.87 9.68 -6.23
CA LEU A 4 13.77 9.67 -7.19
C LEU A 4 12.66 8.68 -6.79
N LYS A 5 13.01 7.51 -6.25
CA LYS A 5 12.04 6.51 -5.78
C LYS A 5 11.28 7.02 -4.56
N THR A 6 11.99 7.65 -3.61
CA THR A 6 11.35 8.29 -2.45
C THR A 6 10.51 9.50 -2.84
N ALA A 7 10.94 10.29 -3.83
CA ALA A 7 10.17 11.42 -4.34
C ALA A 7 8.90 10.97 -5.07
N LEU A 8 8.96 9.89 -5.86
CA LEU A 8 7.78 9.29 -6.50
C LEU A 8 6.79 8.74 -5.47
N ILE A 9 7.29 8.01 -4.46
CA ILE A 9 6.45 7.53 -3.36
C ILE A 9 5.84 8.71 -2.61
N GLY A 10 6.63 9.73 -2.30
CA GLY A 10 6.16 10.96 -1.64
C GLY A 10 5.11 11.70 -2.46
N ALA A 11 5.29 11.81 -3.79
CA ALA A 11 4.32 12.42 -4.69
C ALA A 11 3.03 11.60 -4.80
N ALA A 12 3.11 10.28 -4.85
CA ALA A 12 1.95 9.39 -4.87
C ALA A 12 1.17 9.47 -3.55
N VAL A 13 1.86 9.43 -2.41
CA VAL A 13 1.26 9.58 -1.08
C VAL A 13 0.64 10.97 -0.94
N TYR A 14 1.34 12.03 -1.34
CA TYR A 14 0.80 13.40 -1.30
C TYR A 14 -0.41 13.56 -2.23
N GLY A 15 -0.38 12.95 -3.42
CA GLY A 15 -1.51 12.93 -4.36
C GLY A 15 -2.72 12.18 -3.80
N ALA A 16 -2.50 11.01 -3.19
CA ALA A 16 -3.54 10.23 -2.54
C ALA A 16 -4.14 10.99 -1.35
N ILE A 17 -3.30 11.50 -0.44
CA ILE A 17 -3.73 12.32 0.70
C ILE A 17 -4.49 13.54 0.18
N LYS A 18 -3.94 14.30 -0.78
CA LYS A 18 -4.58 15.51 -1.33
C LYS A 18 -5.91 15.21 -2.01
N TYR A 19 -6.08 14.04 -2.63
CA TYR A 19 -7.33 13.61 -3.24
C TYR A 19 -8.36 13.18 -2.18
N ILE A 20 -7.94 12.40 -1.18
CA ILE A 20 -8.78 11.93 -0.08
C ILE A 20 -9.15 13.08 0.88
N THR A 21 -8.25 14.04 1.10
CA THR A 21 -8.46 15.24 1.93
C THR A 21 -9.07 16.41 1.16
N LYS A 22 -9.23 16.31 -0.17
CA LYS A 22 -10.05 17.27 -0.92
C LYS A 22 -11.47 17.10 -0.40
N LYS A 23 -11.89 18.02 0.47
CA LYS A 23 -13.19 18.07 1.13
C LYS A 23 -14.32 17.82 0.12
N ASP A 24 -14.78 16.59 0.05
CA ASP A 24 -16.07 16.26 -0.51
C ASP A 24 -17.01 16.05 0.68
N VAL A 25 -17.85 17.07 0.94
CA VAL A 25 -19.12 17.18 1.70
C VAL A 25 -19.32 16.47 3.05
N ASN A 26 -18.66 15.36 3.36
CA ASN A 26 -19.02 14.44 4.43
C ASN A 26 -18.09 14.54 5.64
N GLY A 27 -18.13 15.63 6.39
CA GLY A 27 -17.41 15.79 7.66
C GLY A 27 -17.72 14.78 8.78
N LYS A 28 -18.22 13.57 8.48
CA LYS A 28 -18.43 12.44 9.39
C LYS A 28 -18.53 11.12 8.59
N SER A 29 -18.02 10.04 9.21
CA SER A 29 -18.16 8.59 8.90
C SER A 29 -17.15 7.84 8.03
N ILE A 30 -16.64 8.32 6.88
CA ILE A 30 -15.76 7.45 6.05
C ILE A 30 -14.35 7.30 6.64
N VAL A 31 -13.82 8.34 7.28
CA VAL A 31 -12.48 8.28 7.92
C VAL A 31 -12.49 7.40 9.17
N ASP A 32 -13.56 7.47 9.97
CA ASP A 32 -13.75 6.57 11.13
C ASP A 32 -13.97 5.13 10.65
N ASP A 33 -14.78 4.88 9.61
CA ASP A 33 -14.94 3.55 9.01
C ASP A 33 -13.64 3.02 8.39
N LEU A 34 -12.80 3.90 7.81
CA LEU A 34 -11.49 3.54 7.27
C LEU A 34 -10.46 3.30 8.38
N GLN A 35 -10.61 3.95 9.53
CA GLN A 35 -9.77 3.79 10.71
C GLN A 35 -10.16 2.54 11.52
N ASP A 36 -11.45 2.26 11.66
CA ASP A 36 -11.98 1.02 12.25
C ASP A 36 -11.70 -0.19 11.34
N LYS A 37 -11.76 -0.02 10.02
CA LYS A 37 -11.32 -1.05 9.06
C LYS A 37 -9.83 -1.00 8.75
N ALA A 38 -9.07 -0.02 9.23
CA ALA A 38 -7.63 0.06 9.01
C ALA A 38 -6.90 -1.25 9.34
N PRO A 39 -7.18 -1.94 10.48
CA PRO A 39 -6.58 -3.23 10.76
C PRO A 39 -6.89 -4.28 9.67
N GLU A 40 -8.12 -4.35 9.15
CA GLU A 40 -8.46 -5.26 8.05
C GLU A 40 -7.70 -4.93 6.76
N TRP A 41 -7.50 -3.64 6.47
CA TRP A 41 -6.78 -3.22 5.27
C TRP A 41 -5.28 -3.50 5.40
N VAL A 42 -4.72 -3.34 6.60
CA VAL A 42 -3.35 -3.73 6.93
C VAL A 42 -3.17 -5.24 6.82
N ASP A 43 -4.11 -6.03 7.35
CA ASP A 43 -4.07 -7.49 7.25
C ASP A 43 -4.20 -7.97 5.80
N LYS A 44 -5.09 -7.35 5.02
CA LYS A 44 -5.24 -7.66 3.59
C LYS A 44 -3.99 -7.29 2.79
N ALA A 45 -3.39 -6.14 3.08
CA ALA A 45 -2.13 -5.72 2.48
C ALA A 45 -0.98 -6.66 2.86
N LYS A 46 -0.93 -7.12 4.11
CA LYS A 46 0.08 -8.06 4.60
C LYS A 46 -0.04 -9.42 3.93
N ARG A 47 -1.26 -9.98 3.84
CA ARG A 47 -1.53 -11.23 3.11
C ARG A 47 -1.18 -11.11 1.63
N PHE A 48 -1.55 -9.99 0.99
CA PHE A 48 -1.22 -9.76 -0.41
C PHE A 48 0.30 -9.66 -0.63
N LYS A 49 1.02 -9.00 0.27
CA LYS A 49 2.49 -8.96 0.25
C LYS A 49 3.07 -10.36 0.44
N GLU A 50 2.58 -11.13 1.41
CA GLU A 50 3.03 -12.51 1.64
C GLU A 50 2.78 -13.41 0.42
N ASP A 51 1.62 -13.29 -0.24
CA ASP A 51 1.31 -14.04 -1.46
C ASP A 51 2.20 -13.62 -2.64
N MET A 52 2.47 -12.32 -2.79
CA MET A 52 3.42 -11.82 -3.79
C MET A 52 4.84 -12.28 -3.50
N GLU A 53 5.26 -12.25 -2.23
CA GLU A 53 6.60 -12.64 -1.81
C GLU A 53 6.79 -14.16 -1.93
N ARG A 54 5.75 -14.95 -1.64
CA ARG A 54 5.73 -16.39 -1.87
C ARG A 54 5.80 -16.71 -3.35
N LYS A 55 4.96 -16.09 -4.18
CA LYS A 55 5.06 -16.23 -5.65
C LYS A 55 6.43 -15.81 -6.18
N TYR A 56 6.99 -14.72 -5.66
CA TYR A 56 8.31 -14.26 -6.08
C TYR A 56 9.42 -15.24 -5.68
N LYS A 57 9.38 -15.79 -4.46
CA LYS A 57 10.29 -16.85 -4.00
C LYS A 57 10.14 -18.13 -4.81
N ASP A 58 8.91 -18.61 -4.98
CA ASP A 58 8.60 -19.81 -5.77
C ASP A 58 9.05 -19.67 -7.24
N ASN A 59 9.00 -18.46 -7.81
CA ASN A 59 9.48 -18.18 -9.17
C ASN A 59 11.00 -17.88 -9.24
N LEU A 60 11.69 -17.74 -8.11
CA LEU A 60 13.15 -17.55 -8.04
C LEU A 60 13.92 -18.85 -7.75
N ASP A 61 13.24 -19.90 -7.29
CA ASP A 61 13.84 -21.22 -7.10
C ASP A 61 14.37 -21.92 -8.39
N PRO A 62 14.05 -21.55 -9.65
CA PRO A 62 14.74 -22.13 -10.80
C PRO A 62 16.12 -21.50 -11.14
N TYR A 63 16.62 -20.51 -10.39
CA TYR A 63 17.92 -19.84 -10.68
C TYR A 63 18.92 -19.82 -9.51
N THR A 64 18.61 -20.46 -8.38
CA THR A 64 19.50 -20.46 -7.20
C THR A 64 20.20 -21.81 -6.95
N GLU A 65 19.98 -22.80 -7.82
CA GLU A 65 20.86 -23.98 -7.96
C GLU A 65 21.71 -23.82 -9.24
N VAL A 66 22.79 -23.03 -9.17
CA VAL A 66 24.05 -23.18 -9.93
C VAL A 66 25.21 -22.53 -9.17
#